data_AF-A0A2T9X9A9-F1
#
_entry.id   AF-A0A2T9X9A9-F1
#
_cell.length_a   1.000
_cell.length_b   1.000
_cell.length_c   1.000
_cell.angle_alpha   90.00
_cell.angle_beta   90.00
_cell.angle_gamma   90.00
#
_symmetry.space_group_name_H-M   'P 1'
#
loop_
_entity.id
_entity.type
_entity.pdbx_description
1 polymer ?
#
loop_
_entity_poly.entity_id
_entity_poly.type
_entity_poly.pdbx_seq_one_letter_code
_entity_poly.pdbx_strand_id
1 'polypeptide(L)'
;MVTDTYELIKSLTEAKERIIDGYVKQGIELIEKTVSSNNISQANWVICNIIDAAKCEYLVEVLDSIGKIFDISVCGNVKRVISCYAKVGKYSEFVDIAINSIVNRGKKDQLDKVLNDVGNNGEFLYKLSLAYEKLHDLKKAQELRKKACDSGIPEACENINQVSTSYS
;
A
#
# COMPACT_ATOMS: atom_id res chain seq x y z
N MET A 1 28.93 16.93 -7.39
CA MET A 1 28.12 16.89 -6.15
C MET A 1 26.83 17.70 -6.28
N VAL A 2 26.85 19.05 -6.38
CA VAL A 2 25.60 19.84 -6.52
C VAL A 2 24.88 19.59 -7.86
N THR A 3 25.66 19.42 -8.93
CA THR A 3 25.16 19.11 -10.28
C THR A 3 24.48 17.75 -10.38
N ASP A 4 25.03 16.74 -9.69
CA ASP A 4 24.55 15.35 -9.77
C ASP A 4 23.21 15.18 -9.06
N THR A 5 23.01 15.85 -7.92
CA THR A 5 21.72 15.88 -7.21
C THR A 5 20.66 16.64 -7.98
N TYR A 6 21.01 17.74 -8.66
CA TYR A 6 20.07 18.49 -9.50
C TYR A 6 19.56 17.65 -10.69
N GLU A 7 20.46 17.01 -11.44
CA GLU A 7 20.09 16.15 -12.58
C GLU A 7 19.27 14.93 -12.14
N LEU A 8 19.57 14.35 -10.97
CA LEU A 8 18.75 13.31 -10.35
C LEU A 8 17.32 13.80 -10.10
N ILE A 9 17.16 14.94 -9.43
CA ILE A 9 15.83 15.50 -9.11
C ILE A 9 15.05 15.80 -10.39
N LYS A 10 15.71 16.39 -11.39
CA LYS A 10 15.10 16.71 -12.68
C LYS A 10 14.58 15.45 -13.38
N SER A 11 15.43 14.42 -13.50
CA SER A 11 15.07 13.16 -14.18
C SER A 11 13.93 12.43 -13.46
N LEU A 12 13.94 12.39 -12.12
CA LEU A 12 12.87 11.78 -11.34
C LEU A 12 11.56 12.58 -11.39
N THR A 13 11.64 13.91 -11.49
CA THR A 13 10.46 14.77 -11.66
C THR A 13 9.81 14.51 -13.00
N GLU A 14 10.60 14.44 -14.08
CA GLU A 14 10.12 14.09 -15.42
C GLU A 14 9.49 12.69 -15.44
N ALA A 15 10.13 11.70 -14.81
CA ALA A 15 9.59 10.34 -14.75
C ALA A 15 8.24 10.28 -14.04
N LYS A 16 8.11 10.97 -12.92
CA LYS A 16 6.86 11.10 -12.16
C LYS A 16 5.77 11.74 -13.02
N GLU A 17 6.06 12.82 -13.73
CA GLU A 17 5.10 13.48 -14.63
C GLU A 17 4.62 12.55 -15.74
N ARG A 18 5.55 11.85 -16.41
CA ARG A 18 5.21 10.82 -17.40
C ARG A 18 4.24 9.77 -16.85
N ILE A 19 4.48 9.27 -15.64
CA ILE A 19 3.59 8.28 -14.99
C ILE A 19 2.20 8.87 -14.73
N ILE A 20 2.13 10.10 -14.18
CA ILE A 20 0.85 10.76 -13.88
C ILE A 20 0.03 10.98 -15.16
N ASP A 21 0.70 11.33 -16.26
CA ASP A 21 0.09 11.57 -17.56
C ASP A 21 -0.28 10.27 -18.31
N GLY A 22 0.07 9.10 -17.75
CA GLY A 22 -0.27 7.78 -18.29
C GLY A 22 0.80 7.16 -19.19
N TYR A 23 1.95 7.80 -19.37
CA TYR A 23 3.14 7.23 -20.02
C TYR A 23 3.94 6.36 -19.04
N VAL A 24 3.26 5.40 -18.39
CA VAL A 24 3.77 4.64 -17.24
C VAL A 24 5.10 3.95 -17.55
N LYS A 25 5.16 3.19 -18.65
CA LYS A 25 6.38 2.48 -19.09
C LYS A 25 7.57 3.43 -19.28
N GLN A 26 7.37 4.58 -19.90
CA GLN A 26 8.45 5.55 -20.13
C GLN A 26 8.96 6.16 -18.83
N GLY A 27 8.06 6.44 -17.88
CA GLY A 27 8.47 6.92 -16.57
C GLY A 27 9.19 5.85 -15.73
N ILE A 28 8.74 4.59 -15.79
CA ILE A 28 9.43 3.46 -15.15
C ILE A 28 10.84 3.30 -15.72
N GLU A 29 11.00 3.25 -17.04
CA GLU A 29 12.31 3.12 -17.70
C GLU A 29 13.27 4.26 -17.32
N LEU A 30 12.76 5.49 -17.17
CA LEU A 30 13.56 6.63 -16.75
C LEU A 30 14.00 6.51 -15.28
N ILE A 31 13.12 6.02 -14.40
CA ILE A 31 13.48 5.73 -12.99
C ILE A 31 14.55 4.65 -12.94
N GLU A 32 14.40 3.55 -13.65
CA GLU A 32 15.37 2.45 -13.68
C GLU A 32 16.75 2.88 -14.18
N LYS A 33 16.80 3.79 -15.17
CA LYS A 33 18.06 4.34 -15.69
C LYS A 33 18.72 5.33 -14.73
N THR A 34 17.95 5.98 -13.86
CA THR A 34 18.40 7.09 -13.02
C THR A 34 18.74 6.63 -11.59
N VAL A 35 17.96 5.70 -11.04
CA VAL A 35 18.10 5.22 -9.66
C VAL A 35 19.13 4.08 -9.59
N SER A 36 20.00 4.18 -8.60
CA SER A 36 21.04 3.18 -8.29
C SER A 36 21.17 3.01 -6.79
N SER A 37 21.89 1.98 -6.35
CA SER A 37 22.19 1.75 -4.93
C SER A 37 22.83 2.96 -4.23
N ASN A 38 23.55 3.80 -4.98
CA ASN A 38 24.30 4.94 -4.43
C ASN A 38 23.42 6.17 -4.17
N ASN A 39 22.27 6.29 -4.84
CA ASN A 39 21.41 7.47 -4.77
C ASN A 39 19.98 7.15 -4.30
N ILE A 40 19.67 5.90 -3.99
CA ILE A 40 18.33 5.43 -3.63
C ILE A 40 17.69 6.19 -2.46
N SER A 41 18.49 6.56 -1.45
CA SER A 41 18.03 7.36 -0.30
C SER A 41 17.60 8.77 -0.70
N GLN A 42 18.27 9.36 -1.70
CA GLN A 42 17.92 10.66 -2.27
C GLN A 42 16.75 10.56 -3.27
N ALA A 43 16.50 9.38 -3.82
CA ALA A 43 15.45 9.14 -4.81
C ALA A 43 14.10 8.76 -4.19
N ASN A 44 14.05 8.27 -2.94
CA ASN A 44 12.85 7.66 -2.35
C ASN A 44 11.60 8.58 -2.32
N TRP A 45 11.77 9.90 -2.33
CA TRP A 45 10.64 10.83 -2.42
C TRP A 45 9.78 10.61 -3.68
N VAL A 46 10.37 10.12 -4.77
CA VAL A 46 9.66 9.97 -6.05
C VAL A 46 8.51 8.98 -5.93
N ILE A 47 8.71 7.86 -5.23
CA ILE A 47 7.66 6.84 -5.08
C ILE A 47 6.50 7.37 -4.23
N CYS A 48 6.80 8.17 -3.20
CA CYS A 48 5.75 8.75 -2.38
C CYS A 48 4.92 9.77 -3.18
N ASN A 49 5.56 10.57 -4.02
CA ASN A 49 4.86 11.49 -4.92
C ASN A 49 4.02 10.76 -5.97
N ILE A 50 4.49 9.62 -6.49
CA ILE A 50 3.69 8.77 -7.39
C ILE A 50 2.49 8.20 -6.65
N ILE A 51 2.67 7.66 -5.43
CA ILE A 51 1.57 7.22 -4.56
C ILE A 51 0.56 8.34 -4.34
N ASP A 52 1.01 9.59 -4.19
CA ASP A 52 0.17 10.76 -3.92
C ASP A 52 -0.55 11.35 -5.14
N ALA A 53 -0.17 11.01 -6.36
CA ALA A 53 -0.70 11.68 -7.55
C ALA A 53 -1.22 10.74 -8.63
N ALA A 54 -0.59 9.58 -8.83
CA ALA A 54 -0.93 8.70 -9.94
C ALA A 54 -2.32 8.08 -9.79
N LYS A 55 -2.99 7.83 -10.93
CA LYS A 55 -4.20 7.01 -10.97
C LYS A 55 -3.90 5.60 -10.47
N CYS A 56 -4.92 4.90 -9.97
CA CYS A 56 -4.69 3.61 -9.30
C CYS A 56 -4.12 2.54 -10.24
N GLU A 57 -4.57 2.48 -11.48
CA GLU A 57 -4.04 1.60 -12.51
C GLU A 57 -2.53 1.82 -12.73
N TYR A 58 -2.09 3.08 -12.79
CA TYR A 58 -0.69 3.44 -13.00
C TYR A 58 0.15 3.21 -11.74
N LEU A 59 -0.40 3.54 -10.57
CA LEU A 59 0.27 3.30 -9.29
C LEU A 59 0.55 1.80 -9.09
N VAL A 60 -0.44 0.95 -9.36
CA VAL A 60 -0.29 -0.50 -9.22
C VAL A 60 0.77 -1.02 -10.20
N GLU A 61 0.72 -0.60 -11.47
CA GLU A 61 1.74 -0.97 -12.46
C GLU A 61 3.16 -0.56 -12.05
N VAL A 62 3.33 0.67 -11.53
CA VAL A 62 4.62 1.15 -11.02
C VAL A 62 5.11 0.32 -9.84
N LEU A 63 4.25 0.06 -8.85
CA LEU A 63 4.65 -0.70 -7.67
C LEU A 63 5.00 -2.13 -8.03
N ASP A 64 4.22 -2.79 -8.89
CA ASP A 64 4.50 -4.14 -9.36
C ASP A 64 5.85 -4.24 -10.11
N SER A 65 6.22 -3.19 -10.83
CA SER A 65 7.45 -3.17 -11.63
C SER A 65 8.69 -2.80 -10.82
N ILE A 66 8.63 -1.69 -10.08
CA ILE A 66 9.80 -1.06 -9.44
C ILE A 66 9.61 -0.77 -7.95
N GLY A 67 8.46 -1.12 -7.36
CA GLY A 67 8.15 -0.80 -5.97
C GLY A 67 9.16 -1.36 -4.97
N LYS A 68 9.81 -2.50 -5.28
CA LYS A 68 10.85 -3.13 -4.44
C LYS A 68 12.13 -2.32 -4.32
N ILE A 69 12.38 -1.39 -5.24
CA ILE A 69 13.52 -0.48 -5.19
C ILE A 69 13.33 0.53 -4.05
N PHE A 70 12.09 0.85 -3.70
CA PHE A 70 11.79 1.94 -2.78
C PHE A 70 11.25 1.47 -1.45
N ASP A 71 11.48 2.28 -0.41
CA ASP A 71 10.79 2.13 0.85
C ASP A 71 9.48 2.92 0.80
N ILE A 72 8.38 2.23 0.48
CA ILE A 72 7.04 2.84 0.51
C ILE A 72 6.50 2.98 1.94
N SER A 73 7.11 2.28 2.91
CA SER A 73 6.64 2.27 4.30
C SER A 73 6.80 3.64 4.94
N VAL A 74 7.72 4.48 4.45
CA VAL A 74 7.93 5.85 4.93
C VAL A 74 6.90 6.86 4.40
N CYS A 75 6.17 6.55 3.32
CA CYS A 75 5.27 7.52 2.69
C CYS A 75 4.10 7.94 3.61
N GLY A 76 3.74 9.22 3.57
CA GLY A 76 2.69 9.80 4.42
C GLY A 76 1.29 9.30 4.09
N ASN A 77 1.03 9.04 2.81
CA ASN A 77 -0.25 8.61 2.26
C ASN A 77 -0.25 7.14 1.82
N VAL A 78 0.54 6.30 2.48
CA VAL A 78 0.72 4.88 2.14
C VAL A 78 -0.61 4.11 2.08
N LYS A 79 -1.67 4.58 2.77
CA LYS A 79 -3.03 4.04 2.68
C LYS A 79 -3.58 3.96 1.25
N ARG A 80 -3.15 4.87 0.34
CA ARG A 80 -3.55 4.84 -1.08
C ARG A 80 -3.12 3.57 -1.79
N VAL A 81 -2.03 2.94 -1.35
CA VAL A 81 -1.60 1.64 -1.88
C VAL A 81 -2.72 0.63 -1.63
N ILE A 82 -3.23 0.54 -0.41
CA ILE A 82 -4.33 -0.38 -0.06
C ILE A 82 -5.57 -0.09 -0.90
N SER A 83 -6.02 1.18 -0.93
CA SER A 83 -7.20 1.61 -1.69
C SER A 83 -7.07 1.31 -3.19
N CYS A 84 -5.91 1.58 -3.79
CA CYS A 84 -5.71 1.39 -5.23
C CYS A 84 -5.62 -0.08 -5.62
N TYR A 85 -4.91 -0.90 -4.85
CA TYR A 85 -4.88 -2.34 -5.08
C TYR A 85 -6.28 -2.96 -4.96
N ALA A 86 -7.05 -2.57 -3.94
CA ALA A 86 -8.43 -3.01 -3.79
C ALA A 86 -9.30 -2.59 -4.99
N LYS A 87 -9.17 -1.33 -5.43
CA LYS A 87 -9.94 -0.78 -6.58
C LYS A 87 -9.68 -1.52 -7.88
N VAL A 88 -8.45 -1.95 -8.14
CA VAL A 88 -8.12 -2.74 -9.34
C VAL A 88 -8.35 -4.24 -9.15
N GLY A 89 -8.85 -4.67 -7.99
CA GLY A 89 -9.13 -6.08 -7.70
C GLY A 89 -7.88 -6.95 -7.58
N LYS A 90 -6.75 -6.37 -7.16
CA LYS A 90 -5.47 -7.07 -7.02
C LYS A 90 -4.97 -7.01 -5.57
N TYR A 91 -4.31 -8.07 -5.11
CA TYR A 91 -3.56 -8.07 -3.85
C TYR A 91 -2.06 -8.24 -4.13
N SER A 92 -1.20 -7.64 -3.31
CA SER A 92 0.26 -7.79 -3.40
C SER A 92 0.94 -7.54 -2.05
N GLU A 93 2.22 -7.88 -1.95
CA GLU A 93 3.05 -7.61 -0.76
C GLU A 93 3.10 -6.10 -0.39
N PHE A 94 2.89 -5.20 -1.35
CA PHE A 94 2.84 -3.76 -1.08
C PHE A 94 1.64 -3.37 -0.22
N VAL A 95 0.54 -4.13 -0.30
CA VAL A 95 -0.63 -3.96 0.59
C VAL A 95 -0.24 -4.32 2.02
N ASP A 96 0.46 -5.44 2.23
CA ASP A 96 0.94 -5.85 3.56
C ASP A 96 1.93 -4.81 4.13
N ILE A 97 2.86 -4.29 3.32
CA ILE A 97 3.79 -3.22 3.72
C ILE A 97 3.02 -1.96 4.14
N ALA A 98 2.01 -1.55 3.36
CA ALA A 98 1.20 -0.38 3.66
C ALA A 98 0.41 -0.54 4.97
N ILE A 99 -0.25 -1.69 5.17
CA ILE A 99 -0.99 -1.99 6.39
C ILE A 99 -0.05 -1.99 7.60
N ASN A 100 1.08 -2.71 7.52
CA ASN A 100 2.03 -2.80 8.63
C ASN A 100 2.65 -1.42 8.97
N SER A 101 2.96 -0.60 7.96
CA SER A 101 3.42 0.78 8.19
C SER A 101 2.40 1.59 8.99
N ILE A 102 1.12 1.51 8.62
CA ILE A 102 0.05 2.24 9.32
C ILE A 102 -0.11 1.75 10.76
N VAL A 103 -0.11 0.43 10.96
CA VAL A 103 -0.20 -0.20 12.30
C VAL A 103 0.97 0.21 13.18
N ASN A 104 2.21 0.10 12.69
CA ASN A 104 3.41 0.46 13.43
C ASN A 104 3.42 1.93 13.87
N ARG A 105 2.76 2.81 13.11
CA ARG A 105 2.61 4.24 13.43
C ARG A 105 1.40 4.53 14.33
N GLY A 106 0.60 3.52 14.69
CA GLY A 106 -0.64 3.69 15.45
C GLY A 106 -1.71 4.49 14.70
N LYS A 107 -1.62 4.62 13.37
CA LYS A 107 -2.49 5.50 12.56
C LYS A 107 -3.80 4.80 12.18
N LYS A 108 -4.57 4.38 13.18
CA LYS A 108 -5.86 3.71 13.00
C LYS A 108 -6.81 4.50 12.09
N ASP A 109 -6.80 5.83 12.18
CA ASP A 109 -7.60 6.72 11.33
C ASP A 109 -7.34 6.53 9.82
N GLN A 110 -6.13 6.11 9.44
CA GLN A 110 -5.81 5.81 8.06
C GLN A 110 -6.40 4.48 7.60
N LEU A 111 -6.49 3.47 8.47
CA LEU A 111 -7.19 2.21 8.17
C LEU A 111 -8.69 2.44 8.04
N ASP A 112 -9.28 3.25 8.92
CA ASP A 112 -10.71 3.56 8.89
C ASP A 112 -11.13 4.18 7.54
N LYS A 113 -10.29 5.04 6.97
CA LYS A 113 -10.51 5.68 5.66
C LYS A 113 -10.52 4.68 4.50
N VAL A 114 -9.76 3.60 4.61
CA VAL A 114 -9.61 2.59 3.55
C VAL A 114 -10.78 1.60 3.52
N LEU A 115 -11.54 1.47 4.62
CA LEU A 115 -12.64 0.51 4.73
C LEU A 115 -13.72 0.67 3.64
N ASN A 116 -13.99 1.90 3.21
CA ASN A 116 -14.93 2.15 2.13
C ASN A 116 -14.37 1.72 0.77
N ASP A 117 -13.07 1.91 0.54
CA ASP A 117 -12.42 1.60 -0.72
C ASP A 117 -12.27 0.08 -0.94
N VAL A 118 -12.08 -0.68 0.14
CA VAL A 118 -11.97 -2.15 0.05
C VAL A 118 -13.32 -2.85 -0.13
N GLY A 119 -14.42 -2.18 0.24
CA GLY A 119 -15.77 -2.73 0.13
C GLY A 119 -15.91 -4.11 0.78
N ASN A 120 -16.39 -5.08 0.01
CA ASN A 120 -16.56 -6.48 0.43
C ASN A 120 -15.43 -7.40 -0.03
N ASN A 121 -14.25 -6.87 -0.36
CA ASN A 121 -13.13 -7.72 -0.74
C ASN A 121 -12.63 -8.52 0.48
N GLY A 122 -12.94 -9.83 0.48
CA GLY A 122 -12.67 -10.72 1.60
C GLY A 122 -11.21 -10.75 2.05
N GLU A 123 -10.27 -10.81 1.10
CA GLU A 123 -8.84 -10.87 1.41
C GLU A 123 -8.37 -9.59 2.13
N PHE A 124 -8.77 -8.42 1.63
CA PHE A 124 -8.47 -7.14 2.28
C PHE A 124 -9.13 -7.03 3.65
N LEU A 125 -10.40 -7.44 3.78
CA LEU A 125 -11.12 -7.42 5.05
C LEU A 125 -10.45 -8.31 6.10
N TYR A 126 -9.98 -9.50 5.70
CA TYR A 126 -9.24 -10.39 6.60
C TYR A 126 -7.93 -9.73 7.07
N LYS A 127 -7.15 -9.17 6.15
CA LYS A 127 -5.87 -8.51 6.48
C LYS A 127 -6.06 -7.28 7.36
N LEU A 128 -7.09 -6.49 7.09
CA LEU A 128 -7.46 -5.36 7.95
C LEU A 128 -7.94 -5.85 9.32
N SER A 129 -8.65 -6.97 9.42
CA SER A 129 -9.04 -7.53 10.74
C SER A 129 -7.84 -7.78 11.64
N LEU A 130 -6.77 -8.40 11.11
CA LEU A 130 -5.52 -8.64 11.82
C LEU A 130 -4.83 -7.33 12.22
N ALA A 131 -4.92 -6.30 11.37
CA ALA A 131 -4.39 -4.98 11.67
C ALA A 131 -5.12 -4.31 12.85
N TYR A 132 -6.45 -4.41 12.91
CA TYR A 132 -7.23 -3.88 14.04
C TYR A 132 -6.97 -4.65 15.35
N GLU A 133 -6.69 -5.96 15.30
CA GLU A 133 -6.27 -6.70 16.50
C GLU A 133 -4.94 -6.21 17.05
N LYS A 134 -3.95 -5.97 16.18
CA LYS A 134 -2.67 -5.39 16.58
C LYS A 134 -2.82 -3.98 17.17
N LEU A 135 -3.89 -3.27 16.82
CA LEU A 135 -4.26 -1.97 17.36
C LEU A 135 -5.23 -2.06 18.56
N HIS A 136 -5.47 -3.27 19.08
CA HIS A 136 -6.36 -3.55 20.20
C HIS A 136 -7.83 -3.14 20.00
N ASP A 137 -8.28 -2.97 18.74
CA ASP A 137 -9.70 -2.80 18.42
C ASP A 137 -10.32 -4.14 18.03
N LEU A 138 -10.51 -4.98 19.04
CA LEU A 138 -11.04 -6.34 18.88
C LEU A 138 -12.46 -6.35 18.31
N LYS A 139 -13.27 -5.34 18.65
CA LYS A 139 -14.63 -5.23 18.11
C LYS A 139 -14.59 -5.05 16.60
N LYS A 140 -13.81 -4.08 16.12
CA LYS A 140 -13.66 -3.84 14.68
C LYS A 140 -13.03 -5.03 13.97
N ALA A 141 -12.02 -5.64 14.58
CA ALA A 141 -11.40 -6.85 14.04
C ALA A 141 -12.41 -7.98 13.83
N GLN A 142 -13.23 -8.29 14.83
CA GLN A 142 -14.26 -9.33 14.73
C GLN A 142 -15.30 -9.01 13.65
N GLU A 143 -15.75 -7.75 13.56
CA GLU A 143 -16.67 -7.30 12.51
C GLU A 143 -16.11 -7.54 11.09
N LEU A 144 -14.84 -7.17 10.86
CA LEU A 144 -14.19 -7.33 9.56
C LEU A 144 -13.89 -8.80 9.25
N ARG A 145 -13.46 -9.56 10.26
CA ARG A 145 -13.20 -10.99 10.12
C ARG A 145 -14.46 -11.76 9.75
N LYS A 146 -15.59 -11.44 10.39
CA LYS A 146 -16.89 -12.03 10.03
C LYS A 146 -17.23 -11.77 8.56
N LYS A 147 -17.11 -10.52 8.10
CA LYS A 147 -17.36 -10.18 6.69
C LYS A 147 -16.41 -10.91 5.73
N ALA A 148 -15.14 -11.09 6.10
CA ALA A 148 -14.19 -11.86 5.31
C ALA A 148 -14.59 -13.34 5.24
N CYS A 149 -15.01 -13.95 6.35
CA CYS A 149 -15.54 -15.32 6.37
C CYS A 149 -16.81 -15.45 5.51
N ASP A 150 -17.74 -14.51 5.63
CA ASP A 150 -18.97 -14.45 4.81
C ASP A 150 -18.64 -14.29 3.31
N SER A 151 -17.46 -13.75 2.99
CA SER A 151 -16.93 -13.62 1.61
C SER A 151 -16.10 -14.83 1.17
N GLY A 152 -16.07 -15.91 1.96
CA GLY A 152 -15.43 -17.18 1.61
C GLY A 152 -13.95 -17.28 1.95
N ILE A 153 -13.40 -16.43 2.82
CA ILE A 153 -12.01 -16.54 3.28
C ILE A 153 -11.90 -17.57 4.43
N PRO A 154 -11.30 -18.76 4.21
CA PRO A 154 -11.31 -19.83 5.21
C PRO A 154 -10.57 -19.47 6.50
N GLU A 155 -9.43 -18.79 6.40
CA GLU A 155 -8.62 -18.38 7.54
C GLU A 155 -9.39 -17.39 8.44
N ALA A 156 -10.31 -16.62 7.87
CA ALA A 156 -11.17 -15.74 8.65
C ALA A 156 -12.21 -16.55 9.46
N CYS A 157 -12.69 -17.68 8.94
CA CYS A 157 -13.68 -18.52 9.61
C CYS A 157 -13.06 -19.35 10.76
N GLU A 158 -11.87 -19.93 10.55
CA GLU A 158 -11.18 -20.73 11.58
C GLU A 158 -10.90 -19.91 12.85
N ASN A 159 -10.53 -18.64 12.67
CA ASN A 159 -10.22 -17.73 13.77
C ASN A 159 -11.46 -17.22 14.53
N ILE A 160 -12.66 -17.28 13.96
CA ILE A 160 -13.90 -16.93 14.69
C ILE A 160 -14.21 -18.00 15.75
N ASN A 161 -14.02 -19.27 15.41
CA ASN A 161 -14.31 -20.38 16.31
C ASN A 161 -13.47 -20.34 17.60
N GLN A 162 -12.21 -19.86 17.51
CA GLN A 162 -11.34 -19.69 18.68
C GLN A 162 -11.82 -18.59 19.65
N VAL A 163 -12.35 -17.48 19.12
CA VAL A 163 -12.85 -16.37 19.95
C VAL A 163 -14.15 -16.74 20.66
N SER A 164 -15.03 -17.52 20.01
CA SER A 164 -16.25 -18.02 20.65
C SER A 164 -15.98 -18.95 21.83
N THR A 165 -14.84 -19.66 21.83
CA THR A 165 -14.48 -20.58 22.93
C THR A 165 -13.80 -19.91 24.12
N SER A 166 -13.31 -18.67 23.99
CA SER A 166 -12.61 -17.96 25.08
C SER A 166 -13.53 -17.18 26.04
N TYR A 167 -14.84 -17.18 25.80
CA TYR A 167 -15.86 -16.53 26.63
C TYR A 167 -16.86 -17.52 27.26
N SER A 168 -16.56 -18.83 27.25
CA SER A 168 -17.37 -19.87 27.90
C SER A 168 -16.76 -20.29 29.24
#